data_AF-A0A9Q0NPL2-F1
#
_entry.id   AF-A0A9Q0NPL2-F1
#
_cell.length_a   1.000
_cell.length_b   1.000
_cell.length_c   1.000
_cell.angle_alpha   90.00
_cell.angle_beta   90.00
_cell.angle_gamma   90.00
#
_symmetry.space_group_name_H-M   'P 1'
#
loop_
_entity.id
_entity.type
_entity.pdbx_description
1 polymer ?
#
loop_
_entity_poly.entity_id
_entity_poly.type
_entity_poly.pdbx_seq_one_letter_code
_entity_poly.pdbx_strand_id
1 'polypeptide(L)'
;MVSSKLDRFSLFNNLPAAVNFAKLNLRKAHRLLVCCRSGEDISVCICLAILTSLFDDKGTFDDGRSFSETCITKLEMRRRLVFVCRFALTARPSRGNLKQVFGFLTGGSVASA
;
A
#
# COMPACT_ATOMS: atom_id res chain seq x y z
N MET A 1 0.01 20.08 -18.15
CA MET A 1 -0.52 19.20 -19.20
C MET A 1 0.34 17.95 -19.27
N VAL A 2 -0.02 16.89 -18.55
CA VAL A 2 0.52 15.54 -18.78
C VAL A 2 -0.62 14.57 -18.48
N SER A 3 -1.31 14.11 -19.51
CA SER A 3 -2.37 13.10 -19.40
C SER A 3 -2.19 12.08 -20.50
N SER A 4 -1.05 11.40 -20.50
CA SER A 4 -0.90 10.16 -21.27
C SER A 4 -1.70 9.07 -20.57
N LYS A 5 -2.57 8.36 -21.31
CA LYS A 5 -3.43 7.26 -20.82
C LYS A 5 -2.69 6.18 -20.00
N LEU A 6 -1.37 6.08 -20.15
CA LEU A 6 -0.47 5.23 -19.37
C LEU A 6 -0.35 5.63 -17.88
N ASP A 7 -0.54 6.92 -17.56
CA ASP A 7 -0.46 7.42 -16.19
C ASP A 7 -1.68 7.01 -15.35
N ARG A 8 -2.75 6.53 -16.01
CA ARG A 8 -3.95 6.11 -15.29
C ARG A 8 -3.69 4.91 -14.38
N PHE A 9 -2.69 4.07 -14.66
CA PHE A 9 -2.30 2.89 -13.85
C PHE A 9 -0.86 2.94 -13.31
N SER A 10 -0.23 4.11 -13.34
CA SER A 10 1.18 4.26 -12.93
C SER A 10 1.40 3.78 -11.50
N LEU A 11 0.51 4.11 -10.57
CA LEU A 11 0.61 3.62 -9.19
C LEU A 11 0.52 2.09 -9.11
N PHE A 12 -0.49 1.49 -9.74
CA PHE A 12 -0.69 0.03 -9.73
C PHE A 12 0.57 -0.71 -10.21
N ASN A 13 1.16 -0.27 -11.32
CA ASN A 13 2.33 -0.90 -11.93
C ASN A 13 3.59 -0.78 -11.05
N ASN A 14 3.69 0.26 -10.22
CA ASN A 14 4.84 0.50 -9.36
C ASN A 14 4.67 -0.06 -7.93
N LEU A 15 3.45 -0.46 -7.53
CA LEU A 15 3.18 -1.03 -6.22
C LEU A 15 4.03 -2.27 -5.90
N PRO A 16 4.20 -3.27 -6.79
CA PRO A 16 5.04 -4.43 -6.50
C PRO A 16 6.49 -4.04 -6.18
N ALA A 17 7.06 -3.13 -6.97
CA ALA A 17 8.44 -2.66 -6.78
C ALA A 17 8.58 -1.88 -5.46
N ALA A 18 7.63 -0.99 -5.16
CA ALA A 18 7.63 -0.21 -3.91
C ALA A 18 7.50 -1.10 -2.67
N VAL A 19 6.59 -2.07 -2.68
CA VAL A 19 6.40 -3.02 -1.57
C VAL A 19 7.62 -3.92 -1.40
N ASN A 20 8.22 -4.41 -2.50
CA ASN A 20 9.44 -5.21 -2.41
C ASN A 20 10.62 -4.40 -1.86
N PHE A 21 10.78 -3.15 -2.30
CA PHE A 21 11.78 -2.24 -1.74
C PHE A 21 11.58 -2.04 -0.24
N ALA A 22 10.33 -1.84 0.20
CA ALA A 22 10.01 -1.70 1.61
C ALA A 22 10.34 -2.98 2.38
N LYS A 23 9.95 -4.14 1.86
CA LYS A 23 10.22 -5.47 2.44
C LYS A 23 11.71 -5.69 2.67
N LEU A 24 12.55 -5.44 1.66
CA LEU A 24 14.01 -5.63 1.74
C LEU A 24 14.68 -4.73 2.79
N ASN A 25 14.19 -3.50 2.96
CA ASN A 25 14.74 -2.56 3.92
C ASN A 25 14.22 -2.80 5.35
N LEU A 26 12.93 -3.12 5.51
CA LEU A 26 12.34 -3.43 6.81
C LEU A 26 12.93 -4.71 7.42
N ARG A 27 13.23 -5.73 6.60
CA ARG A 27 13.99 -6.93 7.05
C ARG A 27 15.36 -6.59 7.64
N LYS A 28 15.97 -5.47 7.22
CA LYS A 28 17.26 -4.98 7.72
C LYS A 28 17.10 -3.97 8.86
N ALA A 29 15.89 -3.80 9.40
CA ALA A 29 15.55 -2.79 10.41
C ALA A 29 15.87 -1.33 9.99
N HIS A 30 15.90 -1.06 8.68
CA HIS A 30 16.06 0.30 8.18
C HIS A 30 14.77 1.11 8.36
N ARG A 31 14.92 2.41 8.58
CA ARG A 31 13.81 3.37 8.59
C ARG A 31 13.46 3.77 7.16
N LEU A 32 12.16 3.77 6.84
CA LEU A 32 11.66 4.16 5.52
C LEU A 32 10.88 5.46 5.60
N LEU A 33 11.14 6.36 4.65
CA LEU A 33 10.35 7.55 4.41
C LEU A 33 9.62 7.41 3.07
N VAL A 34 8.29 7.46 3.11
CA VAL A 34 7.44 7.49 1.91
C VAL A 34 6.87 8.89 1.78
N CYS A 35 7.20 9.59 0.70
CA CYS A 35 6.75 10.96 0.47
C CYS A 35 6.28 11.16 -0.98
N CYS A 36 5.43 12.16 -1.17
CA CYS A 36 5.06 12.68 -2.48
C CYS A 36 4.94 14.21 -2.36
N ARG A 37 4.68 14.92 -3.47
CA ARG A 37 4.68 16.40 -3.49
C ARG A 37 3.78 17.04 -2.41
N SER A 38 2.57 16.52 -2.21
CA SER A 38 1.64 17.03 -1.18
C SER A 38 1.66 16.22 0.12
N GLY A 39 2.12 14.97 0.08
CA GLY A 39 1.99 14.04 1.21
C GLY A 39 0.58 13.48 1.42
N GLU A 40 -0.39 13.83 0.56
CA GLU A 40 -1.82 13.59 0.83
C GLU A 40 -2.39 12.37 0.12
N ASP A 41 -1.87 11.97 -1.06
CA ASP A 41 -2.50 10.96 -1.91
C ASP A 41 -1.59 9.75 -2.16
N ILE A 42 -0.65 9.88 -3.10
CA ILE A 42 0.18 8.76 -3.56
C ILE A 42 1.00 8.14 -2.42
N SER A 43 1.65 8.97 -1.59
CA SER A 43 2.41 8.47 -0.44
C SER A 43 1.54 7.70 0.54
N VAL A 44 0.32 8.16 0.78
CA VAL A 44 -0.66 7.48 1.66
C VAL A 44 -1.03 6.12 1.06
N CYS A 45 -1.26 6.05 -0.25
CA CYS A 45 -1.56 4.80 -0.95
C CYS A 45 -0.40 3.79 -0.90
N ILE A 46 0.84 4.25 -1.07
CA ILE A 46 2.02 3.39 -0.93
C ILE A 46 2.18 2.90 0.52
N CYS A 47 2.03 3.79 1.51
CA CYS A 47 2.03 3.41 2.92
C CYS A 47 0.96 2.37 3.24
N LEU A 48 -0.27 2.58 2.73
CA LEU A 48 -1.37 1.64 2.90
C LEU A 48 -1.05 0.27 2.29
N ALA A 49 -0.45 0.22 1.10
CA ALA A 49 -0.05 -1.03 0.47
C ALA A 49 1.02 -1.76 1.29
N ILE A 50 2.06 -1.06 1.73
CA ILE A 50 3.14 -1.61 2.57
C ILE A 50 2.58 -2.16 3.89
N LEU A 51 1.77 -1.37 4.59
CA LEU A 51 1.13 -1.77 5.83
C LEU A 51 0.19 -2.96 5.62
N THR A 52 -0.50 -3.02 4.49
CA THR A 52 -1.42 -4.13 4.21
C THR A 52 -0.67 -5.42 3.86
N SER A 53 0.44 -5.30 3.13
CA SER A 53 1.18 -6.46 2.63
C SER A 53 2.21 -7.03 3.60
N LEU A 54 2.72 -6.25 4.56
CA LEU A 54 3.89 -6.65 5.37
C LEU A 54 3.68 -6.63 6.89
N PHE A 55 2.52 -6.17 7.34
CA PHE A 55 2.19 -6.07 8.76
C PHE A 55 0.90 -6.82 9.06
N ASP A 56 0.84 -7.39 10.25
CA ASP A 56 -0.37 -7.99 10.80
C ASP A 56 -1.38 -6.91 11.27
N ASP A 57 -2.57 -7.34 11.68
CA ASP A 57 -3.61 -6.43 12.20
C ASP A 57 -3.23 -5.77 13.53
N LYS A 58 -2.19 -6.26 14.20
CA LYS A 58 -1.65 -5.69 15.45
C LYS A 58 -0.55 -4.65 15.19
N GLY A 59 -0.14 -4.45 13.93
CA GLY A 59 0.93 -3.54 13.54
C GLY A 59 2.34 -4.12 13.71
N THR A 60 2.47 -5.44 13.83
CA THR A 60 3.75 -6.15 13.88
C THR A 60 4.22 -6.47 12.46
N PHE A 61 5.47 -6.16 12.15
CA PHE A 61 6.08 -6.56 10.89
C PHE A 61 6.25 -8.08 10.87
N ASP A 62 5.56 -8.76 9.97
CA ASP A 62 5.52 -10.22 9.88
C ASP A 62 5.98 -10.73 8.51
N ASP A 63 6.52 -9.85 7.68
CA ASP A 63 7.03 -10.10 6.34
C ASP A 63 5.97 -10.57 5.32
N GLY A 64 4.69 -10.33 5.65
CA GLY A 64 3.53 -10.62 4.81
C GLY A 64 2.91 -12.00 5.02
N ARG A 65 3.24 -12.69 6.11
CA ARG A 65 2.63 -13.98 6.48
C ARG A 65 1.12 -13.86 6.68
N SER A 66 0.68 -12.91 7.48
CA SER A 66 -0.75 -12.64 7.73
C SER A 66 -1.48 -12.29 6.44
N PHE A 67 -0.85 -11.48 5.57
CA PHE A 67 -1.42 -11.10 4.29
C PHE A 67 -1.61 -12.30 3.35
N SER A 68 -0.66 -13.25 3.33
CA SER A 68 -0.79 -14.46 2.50
C SER A 68 -1.91 -15.40 2.96
N GLU A 69 -2.24 -15.40 4.25
CA GLU A 69 -3.28 -16.24 4.83
C GLU A 69 -4.68 -15.62 4.75
N THR A 70 -4.77 -14.30 4.56
CA THR A 70 -6.04 -13.57 4.59
C THR A 70 -6.40 -12.92 3.26
N CYS A 71 -7.62 -13.18 2.79
CA CYS A 71 -8.20 -12.40 1.70
C CYS A 71 -8.51 -10.98 2.18
N ILE A 72 -7.81 -9.98 1.64
CA ILE A 72 -8.08 -8.58 1.97
C ILE A 72 -9.47 -8.16 1.51
N THR A 73 -10.33 -7.84 2.48
CA THR A 73 -11.66 -7.28 2.22
C THR A 73 -11.58 -5.75 2.11
N LYS A 74 -12.59 -5.15 1.46
CA LYS A 74 -12.71 -3.68 1.40
C LYS A 74 -12.81 -3.06 2.80
N LEU A 75 -13.42 -3.77 3.74
CA LEU A 75 -13.57 -3.31 5.12
C LEU A 75 -12.23 -3.30 5.84
N GLU A 76 -11.41 -4.32 5.62
CA GLU A 76 -10.07 -4.41 6.20
C GLU A 76 -9.13 -3.33 5.64
N MET A 77 -9.12 -3.15 4.33
CA MET A 77 -8.38 -2.04 3.71
C MET A 77 -8.82 -0.67 4.25
N ARG A 78 -10.12 -0.47 4.48
CA ARG A 78 -10.66 0.76 5.07
C ARG A 78 -10.17 0.96 6.51
N ARG A 79 -10.13 -0.10 7.33
CA ARG A 79 -9.59 -0.02 8.70
C ARG A 79 -8.12 0.40 8.70
N ARG A 80 -7.30 -0.22 7.85
CA ARG A 80 -5.89 0.13 7.69
C ARG A 80 -5.70 1.56 7.18
N LEU A 81 -6.55 2.02 6.25
CA LEU A 81 -6.53 3.42 5.80
C LEU A 81 -6.87 4.39 6.95
N VAL A 82 -7.91 4.11 7.73
CA VAL A 82 -8.27 4.94 8.90
C VAL A 82 -7.10 5.01 9.88
N PHE A 83 -6.40 3.90 10.11
CA PHE A 83 -5.19 3.87 10.93
C PHE A 83 -4.12 4.82 10.39
N VAL A 84 -3.81 4.80 9.08
CA VAL A 84 -2.84 5.72 8.46
C VAL A 84 -3.28 7.18 8.65
N CYS A 85 -4.56 7.49 8.43
CA CYS A 85 -5.09 8.84 8.56
C CYS A 85 -5.01 9.39 10.00
N ARG A 86 -4.89 8.53 11.03
CA ARG A 86 -4.64 8.99 12.41
C ARG A 86 -3.29 9.70 12.56
N PHE A 87 -2.31 9.35 11.71
CA PHE A 87 -0.96 9.91 11.75
C PHE A 87 -0.72 10.92 10.62
N ALA A 88 -1.40 10.75 9.49
CA ALA A 88 -1.37 11.68 8.36
C ALA A 88 -2.72 12.42 8.27
N LEU A 89 -2.89 13.48 9.05
CA LEU A 89 -4.16 14.21 9.14
C LEU A 89 -4.60 14.88 7.82
N THR A 90 -3.64 15.18 6.94
CA THR A 90 -3.91 15.73 5.59
C THR A 90 -4.13 14.64 4.54
N ALA A 91 -4.14 13.36 4.93
CA ALA A 91 -4.34 12.25 4.01
C ALA A 91 -5.69 12.38 3.29
N ARG A 92 -5.60 12.48 1.97
CA ARG A 92 -6.72 12.60 1.05
C ARG A 92 -6.48 11.74 -0.19
N PRO A 93 -6.35 10.40 -0.02
CA PRO A 93 -6.10 9.53 -1.15
C PRO A 93 -7.29 9.52 -2.12
N SER A 94 -6.99 9.60 -3.41
CA SER A 94 -8.01 9.62 -4.44
C SER A 94 -8.69 8.25 -4.55
N ARG A 95 -9.98 8.24 -4.88
CA ARG A 95 -10.74 6.99 -5.08
C ARG A 95 -10.12 6.10 -6.17
N GLY A 96 -9.51 6.71 -7.19
CA GLY A 96 -8.81 6.00 -8.26
C GLY A 96 -7.59 5.24 -7.73
N ASN A 97 -6.75 5.90 -6.93
CA ASN A 97 -5.55 5.30 -6.35
C ASN A 97 -5.90 4.22 -5.32
N LEU A 98 -6.93 4.43 -4.49
CA LEU A 98 -7.41 3.40 -3.57
C LEU A 98 -7.92 2.16 -4.32
N LYS A 99 -8.63 2.35 -5.45
CA LYS A 99 -9.06 1.21 -6.29
C LYS A 99 -7.86 0.42 -6.82
N GLN A 100 -6.76 1.09 -7.14
CA GLN A 100 -5.54 0.44 -7.61
C GLN A 100 -4.82 -0.32 -6.50
N VAL A 101 -4.67 0.29 -5.33
CA VAL A 101 -4.10 -0.41 -4.16
C VAL A 101 -4.96 -1.64 -3.84
N PHE A 102 -6.28 -1.50 -3.81
CA PHE A 102 -7.17 -2.65 -3.59
C PHE A 102 -6.97 -3.72 -4.66
N GLY A 103 -6.95 -3.34 -5.94
CA GLY A 103 -6.71 -4.26 -7.04
C GLY A 103 -5.37 -4.99 -6.94
N PHE A 104 -4.31 -4.31 -6.48
CA PHE A 104 -2.99 -4.91 -6.26
C PHE A 104 -3.05 -5.93 -5.12
N LEU A 105 -3.66 -5.56 -4.00
CA LEU A 105 -3.79 -6.42 -2.82
C LEU A 105 -4.67 -7.65 -3.08
N THR A 106 -5.72 -7.53 -3.89
CA THR A 106 -6.59 -8.67 -4.23
C THR A 106 -6.10 -9.48 -5.42
N GLY A 107 -5.35 -8.87 -6.34
CA GLY A 107 -4.83 -9.51 -7.56
C GLY A 107 -3.49 -10.23 -7.34
N GLY A 108 -2.76 -9.90 -6.28
CA GLY A 108 -1.49 -10.55 -5.92
C GLY A 108 -1.63 -11.90 -5.19
N SER A 109 -2.83 -12.27 -4.74
CA SER A 109 -3.07 -13.53 -4.00
C SER A 109 -3.14 -14.78 -4.90
N VAL A 110 -2.84 -14.67 -6.20
CA VAL A 110 -2.77 -15.81 -7.14
C VAL A 110 -1.38 -15.87 -7.78
N ALA A 111 -0.35 -16.05 -6.95
CA ALA A 111 1.00 -16.39 -7.40
C ALA A 111 1.68 -17.30 -6.36
N SER A 112 1.05 -18.44 -6.08
CA SER A 112 1.66 -19.60 -5.41
C SER A 112 0.82 -20.82 -5.77
N ALA A 113 1.04 -21.34 -6.98
CA ALA A 113 0.72 -22.69 -7.41
C ALA A 113 1.72 -23.10 -8.48
#